data_AF-A0A9E3A643-F1
#
_entry.id   AF-A0A9E3A643-F1
#
_cell.length_a   1.000
_cell.length_b   1.000
_cell.length_c   1.000
_cell.angle_alpha   90.00
_cell.angle_beta   90.00
_cell.angle_gamma   90.00
#
_symmetry.space_group_name_H-M   'P 1'
#
loop_
_entity.id
_entity.type
_entity.pdbx_description
1 polymer ?
#
loop_
_entity_poly.entity_id
_entity_poly.type
_entity_poly.pdbx_seq_one_letter_code
_entity_poly.pdbx_strand_id
1 'polypeptide(L)'
;MKRLAHVCLSILAVVMAASCFAQNDGVSLADAARQNRKTKQSEGSQKVFDNDSLPKEENISVVGQRAVTSEALNAEVVEPTQNSEVSQDARGKANDNQSKLAIEPGQSAGEREMAYGEWRKKIADQKDTVALLQRESDVLQREYRLRAAAMYADVGNRLRNATQWDKQDRDYKDKLAAKQKDLDRAKQQLSDMQEQARKAGVPVAVTE
;
A
#
# COMPACT_ATOMS: atom_id res chain seq x y z
N MET A 1 -35.05 28.42 29.79
CA MET A 1 -34.56 28.10 28.42
C MET A 1 -33.70 29.22 27.83
N LYS A 2 -34.16 30.49 27.79
CA LYS A 2 -33.39 31.60 27.18
C LYS A 2 -32.05 31.93 27.86
N ARG A 3 -31.95 31.81 29.19
CA ARG A 3 -30.70 32.06 29.94
C ARG A 3 -29.67 30.94 29.78
N LEU A 4 -30.10 29.71 29.50
CA LEU A 4 -29.20 28.58 29.27
C LEU A 4 -28.58 28.65 27.86
N ALA A 5 -29.34 29.13 26.87
CA ALA A 5 -28.86 29.36 25.51
C ALA A 5 -27.76 30.42 25.45
N HIS A 6 -27.84 31.48 26.25
CA HIS A 6 -26.82 32.53 26.29
C HIS A 6 -25.51 32.09 26.97
N VAL A 7 -25.58 31.18 27.94
CA VAL A 7 -24.39 30.61 28.60
C VAL A 7 -23.67 29.61 27.69
N CYS A 8 -24.39 28.80 26.91
CA CYS A 8 -23.76 27.94 25.91
C CYS A 8 -23.14 28.76 24.76
N LEU A 9 -23.76 29.88 24.36
CA LEU A 9 -23.27 30.71 23.27
C LEU A 9 -22.02 31.52 23.64
N SER A 10 -21.87 31.92 24.91
CA SER A 10 -20.65 32.60 25.38
C SER A 10 -19.45 31.67 25.52
N ILE A 11 -19.67 30.41 25.92
CA ILE A 11 -18.59 29.40 26.02
C ILE A 11 -18.07 29.02 24.63
N LEU A 12 -18.95 28.95 23.62
CA LEU A 12 -18.55 28.68 22.23
C LEU A 12 -17.70 29.81 21.62
N ALA A 13 -17.98 31.07 21.99
CA ALA A 13 -17.23 32.22 21.51
C ALA A 13 -15.80 32.31 22.09
N VAL A 14 -15.58 31.82 23.31
CA VAL A 14 -14.24 31.82 23.94
C VAL A 14 -13.35 30.70 23.38
N VAL A 15 -13.93 29.57 22.95
CA VAL A 15 -13.18 28.47 22.33
C VAL A 15 -12.73 28.80 20.90
N MET A 16 -13.48 29.65 20.16
CA MET A 16 -13.09 30.08 18.81
C MET A 16 -11.95 31.11 18.76
N ALA A 17 -11.68 31.82 19.86
CA ALA A 17 -10.61 32.84 19.90
C ALA A 17 -9.21 32.25 20.20
N ALA A 18 -9.13 31.00 20.68
CA ALA A 18 -7.88 30.37 21.08
C ALA A 18 -7.13 29.64 19.94
N SER A 19 -7.71 29.51 18.75
CA SER A 19 -7.13 28.78 17.61
C SER A 19 -6.26 29.64 16.67
N CYS A 20 -6.08 30.93 16.94
CA CYS A 20 -5.33 31.84 16.07
C CYS A 20 -3.82 32.02 16.40
N PHE A 21 -3.25 31.31 17.37
CA PHE A 21 -1.85 31.49 17.80
C PHE A 21 -0.91 30.30 17.54
N ALA A 22 -1.20 29.46 16.56
CA ALA A 22 -0.23 28.48 16.04
C ALA A 22 0.32 28.95 14.70
N GLN A 23 1.20 29.96 14.72
CA GLN A 23 2.01 30.31 13.55
C GLN A 23 3.15 29.29 13.44
N ASN A 24 3.13 28.51 12.36
CA ASN A 24 4.14 27.55 11.96
C ASN A 24 5.50 28.25 11.75
N ASP A 25 6.45 28.06 12.67
CA ASP A 25 7.88 28.25 12.44
C ASP A 25 8.48 27.04 11.70
N GLY A 26 7.84 26.65 10.59
CA GLY A 26 8.31 25.59 9.71
C GLY A 26 9.20 26.18 8.63
N VAL A 27 10.42 25.63 8.50
CA VAL A 27 11.36 25.91 7.39
C VAL A 27 10.58 26.03 6.08
N SER A 28 10.61 27.22 5.49
CA SER A 28 9.84 27.54 4.30
C SER A 28 10.15 26.53 3.18
N LEU A 29 9.11 26.04 2.50
CA LEU A 29 9.26 25.17 1.33
C LEU A 29 10.17 25.81 0.26
N ALA A 30 10.25 27.15 0.23
CA ALA A 30 11.15 27.88 -0.63
C ALA A 30 12.63 27.64 -0.27
N ASP A 31 12.98 27.51 1.01
CA ASP A 31 14.35 27.22 1.46
C ASP A 31 14.75 25.77 1.19
N ALA A 32 13.84 24.81 1.39
CA ALA A 32 14.06 23.42 1.02
C ALA A 32 14.31 23.27 -0.50
N ALA A 33 13.56 24.01 -1.33
CA ALA A 33 13.77 24.02 -2.79
C ALA A 33 15.13 24.62 -3.18
N ARG A 34 15.61 25.66 -2.48
CA ARG A 34 16.94 26.26 -2.72
C ARG A 34 18.06 25.31 -2.32
N GLN A 35 17.92 24.57 -1.22
CA GLN A 35 18.92 23.57 -0.79
C GLN A 35 19.04 22.42 -1.81
N ASN A 36 17.93 21.89 -2.31
CA ASN A 36 17.94 20.84 -3.35
C ASN A 36 18.58 21.29 -4.66
N ARG A 37 18.49 22.58 -5.01
CA ARG A 37 19.19 23.11 -6.19
C ARG A 37 20.69 23.22 -5.98
N LYS A 38 21.13 23.58 -4.77
CA LYS A 38 22.56 23.66 -4.42
C LYS A 38 23.23 22.29 -4.40
N THR A 39 22.57 21.26 -3.87
CA THR A 39 23.10 19.89 -3.88
C THR A 39 23.22 19.35 -5.30
N LYS A 40 22.23 19.61 -6.16
CA LYS A 40 22.25 19.17 -7.57
C LYS A 40 23.31 19.88 -8.44
N GLN A 41 23.82 21.03 -8.01
CA GLN A 41 24.90 21.74 -8.71
C GLN A 41 26.29 21.22 -8.31
N SER A 42 26.40 20.49 -7.19
CA SER A 42 27.65 19.89 -6.69
C SER A 42 27.89 18.46 -7.17
N GLU A 43 26.85 17.77 -7.65
CA GLU A 43 26.96 16.43 -8.25
C GLU A 43 27.12 16.60 -9.77
N GLY A 44 28.37 16.53 -10.22
CA GLY A 44 28.79 16.81 -11.58
C GLY A 44 28.03 16.05 -12.66
N SER A 45 27.97 16.72 -13.82
CA SER A 45 27.71 16.19 -15.17
C SER A 45 26.69 15.05 -15.28
N GLN A 46 25.50 15.39 -15.78
CA GLN A 46 24.54 14.47 -16.36
C GLN A 46 25.28 13.40 -17.20
N LYS A 47 25.15 12.12 -16.83
CA LYS A 47 25.73 11.02 -17.60
C LYS A 47 25.08 11.03 -18.98
N VAL A 48 25.85 11.45 -19.99
CA VAL A 48 25.45 11.40 -21.39
C VAL A 48 25.67 9.96 -21.85
N PHE A 49 24.58 9.25 -22.09
CA PHE A 49 24.62 7.92 -22.69
C PHE A 49 24.61 8.08 -24.21
N ASP A 50 25.80 8.05 -24.82
CA ASP A 50 25.94 7.96 -26.27
C ASP A 50 25.96 6.49 -26.72
N ASN A 51 25.83 6.26 -28.03
CA ASN A 51 25.82 4.92 -28.65
C ASN A 51 27.09 4.07 -28.33
N ASP A 52 28.17 4.73 -27.90
CA ASP A 52 29.41 4.09 -27.46
C ASP A 52 29.50 3.82 -25.95
N SER A 53 28.62 4.43 -25.15
CA SER A 53 28.50 4.21 -23.70
C SER A 53 27.37 3.23 -23.34
N LEU A 54 26.70 2.66 -24.35
CA LEU A 54 25.75 1.59 -24.15
C LEU A 54 26.53 0.32 -23.74
N PRO A 55 26.11 -0.36 -22.65
CA PRO A 55 26.68 -1.66 -22.33
C PRO A 55 26.40 -2.61 -23.49
N LYS A 56 27.47 -3.00 -24.21
CA LYS A 56 27.40 -3.92 -25.36
C LYS A 56 27.25 -5.39 -24.93
N GLU A 57 27.27 -5.65 -23.63
CA GLU A 57 27.06 -6.96 -23.04
C GLU A 57 25.89 -6.91 -22.06
N GLU A 58 24.67 -7.06 -22.60
CA GLU A 58 23.49 -7.36 -21.80
C GLU A 58 23.18 -8.86 -21.85
N ASN A 59 23.24 -9.52 -20.69
CA ASN A 59 22.54 -10.79 -20.50
C ASN A 59 21.04 -10.46 -20.36
N ILE A 60 20.35 -10.35 -21.49
CA ILE A 60 18.90 -10.17 -21.52
C ILE A 60 18.27 -11.44 -20.92
N SER A 61 17.85 -11.37 -19.66
CA SER A 61 17.06 -12.43 -19.03
C SER A 61 15.65 -12.39 -19.61
N VAL A 62 15.42 -13.14 -20.68
CA VAL A 62 14.08 -13.38 -21.24
C VAL A 62 13.29 -14.26 -20.26
N VAL A 63 12.50 -13.64 -19.38
CA VAL A 63 11.44 -14.34 -18.64
C VAL A 63 10.18 -14.24 -19.48
N GLY A 64 9.77 -15.37 -20.07
CA GLY A 64 8.58 -15.47 -20.90
C GLY A 64 8.93 -15.91 -22.31
N GLN A 65 8.84 -17.21 -22.55
CA GLN A 65 8.95 -17.79 -23.88
C GLN A 65 7.83 -17.23 -24.77
N ARG A 66 8.19 -16.32 -25.68
CA ARG A 66 7.32 -15.95 -26.81
C ARG A 66 7.57 -16.97 -27.92
N ALA A 67 6.67 -17.93 -28.06
CA ALA A 67 6.49 -18.64 -29.32
C ALA A 67 5.48 -17.87 -30.16
N VAL A 68 5.93 -17.32 -31.29
CA VAL A 68 5.08 -16.91 -32.40
C VAL A 68 5.47 -17.76 -33.61
N THR A 69 4.48 -18.40 -34.22
CA THR A 69 4.30 -18.69 -35.67
C THR A 69 2.95 -19.41 -35.75
N SER A 70 1.83 -18.72 -36.03
CA SER A 70 1.30 -18.41 -37.37
C SER A 70 0.96 -19.66 -38.18
N GLU A 71 -0.30 -20.12 -38.13
CA GLU A 71 -1.25 -20.07 -39.26
C GLU A 71 -2.57 -20.80 -38.96
N ALA A 72 -3.66 -20.12 -39.36
CA ALA A 72 -4.93 -20.67 -39.85
C ALA A 72 -5.99 -21.25 -38.89
N LEU A 73 -7.05 -20.44 -38.75
CA LEU A 73 -8.48 -20.77 -38.96
C LEU A 73 -9.36 -21.24 -37.78
N ASN A 74 -10.20 -20.27 -37.39
CA ASN A 74 -11.66 -20.31 -37.23
C ASN A 74 -12.35 -21.00 -36.03
N ALA A 75 -13.26 -20.18 -35.46
CA ALA A 75 -14.49 -20.47 -34.71
C ALA A 75 -14.30 -21.22 -33.36
N GLU A 76 -14.97 -20.90 -32.26
CA GLU A 76 -16.27 -20.27 -32.04
C GLU A 76 -16.31 -19.71 -30.61
N VAL A 77 -17.26 -18.80 -30.40
CA VAL A 77 -17.66 -18.15 -29.16
C VAL A 77 -17.97 -19.16 -28.04
N VAL A 78 -17.38 -18.98 -26.86
CA VAL A 78 -18.00 -19.37 -25.58
C VAL A 78 -17.75 -18.27 -24.55
N GLU A 79 -18.85 -17.73 -24.03
CA GLU A 79 -18.92 -16.74 -22.94
C GLU A 79 -18.39 -17.29 -21.60
N PRO A 80 -18.03 -16.40 -20.65
CA PRO A 80 -17.37 -16.77 -19.41
C PRO A 80 -18.39 -17.08 -18.31
N THR A 81 -18.55 -18.35 -17.95
CA THR A 81 -19.28 -18.72 -16.73
C THR A 81 -18.32 -18.80 -15.55
N GLN A 82 -18.50 -17.83 -14.66
CA GLN A 82 -17.98 -17.81 -13.30
C GLN A 82 -18.33 -19.10 -12.56
N ASN A 83 -17.32 -19.73 -11.96
CA ASN A 83 -17.42 -20.23 -10.60
C ASN A 83 -16.01 -20.45 -10.06
N SER A 84 -15.44 -19.36 -9.53
CA SER A 84 -14.39 -19.48 -8.53
C SER A 84 -15.06 -20.01 -7.27
N GLU A 85 -15.00 -21.33 -7.09
CA GLU A 85 -15.19 -21.95 -5.79
C GLU A 85 -14.18 -21.31 -4.84
N VAL A 86 -14.70 -20.42 -3.99
CA VAL A 86 -14.01 -19.98 -2.79
C VAL A 86 -13.86 -21.23 -1.94
N SER A 87 -12.69 -21.86 -1.98
CA SER A 87 -12.25 -22.78 -0.93
C SER A 87 -12.19 -22.00 0.39
N GLN A 88 -13.32 -21.96 1.08
CA GLN A 88 -13.40 -21.72 2.52
C GLN A 88 -12.83 -22.96 3.23
N ASP A 89 -11.52 -23.16 3.15
CA ASP A 89 -10.82 -24.16 3.97
C ASP A 89 -9.38 -23.71 4.23
N ALA A 90 -9.24 -22.45 4.64
CA ALA A 90 -8.00 -21.93 5.21
C ALA A 90 -8.18 -21.46 6.67
N ARG A 91 -9.23 -21.93 7.36
CA ARG A 91 -9.39 -21.75 8.82
C ARG A 91 -8.98 -22.97 9.65
N GLY A 92 -8.69 -24.10 9.02
CA GLY A 92 -8.32 -25.35 9.72
C GLY A 92 -6.81 -25.63 9.85
N LYS A 93 -5.92 -24.96 9.10
CA LYS A 93 -4.48 -25.27 9.06
C LYS A 93 -3.54 -24.21 9.66
N ALA A 94 -4.08 -23.21 10.35
CA ALA A 94 -3.24 -22.26 11.10
C ALA A 94 -2.75 -22.84 12.45
N ASN A 95 -3.44 -23.85 12.99
CA ASN A 95 -3.20 -24.30 14.37
C ASN A 95 -2.06 -25.33 14.50
N ASP A 96 -1.90 -26.24 13.51
CA ASP A 96 -0.87 -27.30 13.59
C ASP A 96 0.56 -26.76 13.44
N ASN A 97 0.76 -25.70 12.64
CA ASN A 97 2.08 -25.07 12.49
C ASN A 97 2.40 -24.05 13.60
N GLN A 98 1.41 -23.64 14.40
CA GLN A 98 1.61 -22.75 15.56
C GLN A 98 2.14 -23.51 16.78
N SER A 99 1.65 -24.74 17.00
CA SER A 99 2.10 -25.58 18.12
C SER A 99 3.59 -25.94 18.05
N LYS A 100 4.18 -25.96 16.85
CA LYS A 100 5.61 -26.27 16.67
C LYS A 100 6.55 -25.10 16.98
N LEU A 101 6.00 -23.89 17.13
CA LEU A 101 6.73 -22.63 17.30
C LEU A 101 6.60 -22.02 18.69
N ALA A 102 5.85 -22.68 19.58
CA ALA A 102 5.78 -22.33 20.98
C ALA A 102 7.07 -22.70 21.69
N ILE A 103 7.56 -21.78 22.54
CA ILE A 103 8.77 -21.99 23.31
C ILE A 103 8.42 -22.59 24.66
N GLU A 104 8.74 -23.87 24.83
CA GLU A 104 8.45 -24.62 26.06
C GLU A 104 9.58 -24.45 27.10
N PRO A 105 9.25 -24.47 28.41
CA PRO A 105 10.25 -24.48 29.46
C PRO A 105 11.15 -25.72 29.34
N GLY A 106 12.46 -25.52 29.13
CA GLY A 106 13.45 -26.60 28.99
C GLY A 106 14.02 -26.78 27.58
N GLN A 107 13.53 -26.05 26.57
CA GLN A 107 14.14 -26.05 25.24
C GLN A 107 15.57 -25.50 25.23
N SER A 108 16.41 -26.10 24.38
CA SER A 108 17.79 -25.65 24.18
C SER A 108 17.83 -24.23 23.60
N ALA A 109 18.96 -23.54 23.79
CA ALA A 109 19.12 -22.20 23.21
C ALA A 109 19.06 -22.23 21.67
N GLY A 110 19.57 -23.29 21.04
CA GLY A 110 19.55 -23.45 19.58
C GLY A 110 18.14 -23.63 19.00
N GLU A 111 17.29 -24.42 19.66
CA GLU A 111 15.89 -24.60 19.22
C GLU A 111 15.07 -23.31 19.35
N ARG A 112 15.30 -22.55 20.42
CA ARG A 112 14.67 -21.23 20.61
C ARG A 112 15.08 -20.23 19.55
N GLU A 113 16.37 -20.20 19.19
CA GLU A 113 16.87 -19.33 18.14
C GLU A 113 16.25 -19.66 16.77
N MET A 114 16.07 -20.94 16.46
CA MET A 114 15.36 -21.37 15.24
C MET A 114 13.91 -20.91 15.25
N ALA A 115 13.20 -21.08 16.37
CA ALA A 115 11.82 -20.59 16.51
C ALA A 115 11.72 -19.07 16.36
N TYR A 116 12.67 -18.31 16.94
CA TYR A 116 12.78 -16.86 16.75
C TYR A 116 13.01 -16.50 15.29
N GLY A 117 13.90 -17.20 14.59
CA GLY A 117 14.16 -17.01 13.17
C GLY A 117 12.89 -17.20 12.32
N GLU A 118 12.11 -18.24 12.58
CA GLU A 118 10.85 -18.49 11.88
C GLU A 118 9.80 -17.41 12.15
N TRP A 119 9.64 -16.98 13.40
CA TRP A 119 8.73 -15.88 13.76
C TRP A 119 9.15 -14.57 13.11
N ARG A 120 10.44 -14.24 13.16
CA ARG A 120 11.00 -13.04 12.53
C ARG A 120 10.69 -13.03 11.03
N LYS A 121 10.92 -14.16 10.35
CA LYS A 121 10.64 -14.29 8.92
C LYS A 121 9.16 -14.08 8.62
N LYS A 122 8.26 -14.78 9.31
CA LYS A 122 6.80 -14.66 9.10
C LYS A 122 6.31 -13.22 9.30
N ILE A 123 6.80 -12.54 10.34
CA ILE A 123 6.42 -11.16 10.62
C ILE A 123 7.01 -10.21 9.57
N ALA A 124 8.25 -10.42 9.12
CA ALA A 124 8.85 -9.64 8.04
C ALA A 124 8.05 -9.77 6.74
N ASP A 125 7.72 -11.00 6.32
CA ASP A 125 6.92 -11.27 5.13
C ASP A 125 5.54 -10.58 5.20
N GLN A 126 4.92 -10.55 6.39
CA GLN A 126 3.65 -9.87 6.61
C GLN A 126 3.81 -8.33 6.56
N LYS A 127 4.90 -7.78 7.10
CA LYS A 127 5.22 -6.34 6.98
C LYS A 127 5.40 -5.93 5.53
N ASP A 128 6.09 -6.75 4.73
CA ASP A 128 6.28 -6.53 3.30
C ASP A 128 4.94 -6.53 2.55
N THR A 129 4.03 -7.43 2.92
CA THR A 129 2.66 -7.46 2.39
C THR A 129 1.90 -6.18 2.72
N VAL A 130 1.98 -5.69 3.96
CA VAL A 130 1.37 -4.40 4.36
C VAL A 130 1.97 -3.24 3.57
N ALA A 131 3.30 -3.20 3.39
CA ALA A 131 3.98 -2.16 2.63
C ALA A 131 3.60 -2.18 1.14
N LEU A 132 3.43 -3.37 0.56
CA LEU A 132 2.95 -3.53 -0.81
C LEU A 132 1.53 -3.00 -0.96
N LEU A 133 0.60 -3.43 -0.09
CA LEU A 133 -0.80 -2.98 -0.13
C LEU A 133 -0.93 -1.45 0.06
N GLN A 134 -0.12 -0.87 0.95
CA GLN A 134 -0.06 0.58 1.13
C GLN A 134 0.37 1.28 -0.16
N ARG A 135 1.46 0.84 -0.80
CA ARG A 135 1.91 1.43 -2.07
C ARG A 135 0.87 1.31 -3.18
N GLU A 136 0.21 0.16 -3.30
CA GLU A 136 -0.84 -0.05 -4.31
C GLU A 136 -2.05 0.87 -4.07
N SER A 137 -2.44 1.05 -2.80
CA SER A 137 -3.51 2.00 -2.42
C SER A 137 -3.14 3.44 -2.81
N ASP A 138 -1.90 3.85 -2.51
CA ASP A 138 -1.41 5.19 -2.83
C ASP A 138 -1.34 5.44 -4.35
N VAL A 139 -0.90 4.44 -5.12
CA VAL A 139 -0.89 4.48 -6.59
C VAL A 139 -2.31 4.63 -7.13
N LEU A 140 -3.26 3.80 -6.68
CA LEU A 140 -4.66 3.89 -7.12
C LEU A 140 -5.29 5.23 -6.75
N GLN A 141 -4.98 5.77 -5.58
CA GLN A 141 -5.49 7.08 -5.16
C GLN A 141 -4.92 8.20 -6.05
N ARG A 142 -3.63 8.12 -6.39
CA ARG A 142 -2.98 9.08 -7.29
C ARG A 142 -3.54 8.99 -8.70
N GLU A 143 -3.71 7.78 -9.23
CA GLU A 143 -4.32 7.55 -10.54
C GLU A 143 -5.73 8.13 -10.61
N TYR A 144 -6.54 7.89 -9.57
CA TYR A 144 -7.88 8.45 -9.49
C TYR A 144 -7.87 9.98 -9.53
N ARG A 145 -6.98 10.64 -8.77
CA ARG A 145 -6.83 12.10 -8.78
C ARG A 145 -6.40 12.62 -10.15
N LEU A 146 -5.45 11.97 -10.81
CA LEU A 146 -5.00 12.36 -12.15
C LEU A 146 -6.11 12.21 -13.19
N ARG A 147 -6.88 11.12 -13.12
CA ARG A 147 -8.04 10.88 -14.00
C ARG A 147 -9.10 11.96 -13.79
N ALA A 148 -9.44 12.24 -12.53
CA ALA A 148 -10.40 13.29 -12.19
C ALA A 148 -9.93 14.65 -12.72
N ALA A 149 -8.65 15.00 -12.55
CA ALA A 149 -8.10 16.24 -13.09
C ALA A 149 -8.18 16.32 -14.62
N ALA A 150 -7.82 15.24 -15.34
CA ALA A 150 -7.95 15.19 -16.80
C ALA A 150 -9.41 15.34 -17.27
N MET A 151 -10.36 14.82 -16.49
CA MET A 151 -11.79 14.89 -16.80
C MET A 151 -12.37 16.29 -16.56
N TYR A 152 -11.91 17.00 -15.54
CA TYR A 152 -12.34 18.38 -15.27
C TYR A 152 -11.62 19.42 -16.15
N ALA A 153 -10.48 19.06 -16.76
CA ALA A 153 -9.76 19.92 -17.69
C ALA A 153 -10.52 20.16 -19.02
N ASP A 154 -11.36 19.22 -19.46
CA ASP A 154 -12.19 19.36 -20.67
C ASP A 154 -13.67 19.01 -20.38
N VAL A 155 -14.47 20.07 -20.19
CA VAL A 155 -15.92 19.98 -19.94
C VAL A 155 -16.67 19.34 -21.13
N GLY A 156 -16.20 19.53 -22.36
CA GLY A 156 -16.81 18.95 -23.56
C GLY A 156 -16.57 17.45 -23.70
N ASN A 157 -15.42 16.96 -23.23
CA ASN A 157 -15.17 15.52 -23.13
C ASN A 157 -16.06 14.85 -22.07
N ARG A 158 -16.28 15.52 -20.92
CA ARG A 158 -17.18 15.02 -19.88
C ARG A 158 -18.63 14.86 -20.38
N LEU A 159 -19.15 15.84 -21.11
CA LEU A 159 -20.54 15.79 -21.62
C LEU A 159 -20.75 14.65 -22.62
N ARG A 160 -19.75 14.37 -23.48
CA ARG A 160 -19.82 13.29 -24.48
C ARG A 160 -19.64 11.89 -23.88
N ASN A 161 -18.92 11.77 -22.77
CA ASN A 161 -18.53 10.49 -22.17
C ASN A 161 -19.08 10.28 -20.75
N ALA A 162 -20.19 10.93 -20.39
CA ALA A 162 -20.71 10.98 -19.01
C ALA A 162 -20.96 9.60 -18.39
N THR A 163 -21.65 8.70 -19.10
CA THR A 163 -21.95 7.35 -18.57
C THR A 163 -20.69 6.52 -18.32
N GLN A 164 -19.71 6.62 -19.22
CA GLN A 164 -18.44 5.92 -19.08
C GLN A 164 -17.62 6.49 -17.91
N TRP A 165 -17.70 7.80 -17.69
CA TRP A 165 -17.10 8.46 -16.53
C TRP A 165 -17.71 7.95 -15.22
N ASP A 166 -19.04 7.92 -15.12
CA ASP A 166 -19.74 7.47 -13.90
C ASP A 166 -19.39 6.02 -13.55
N LYS A 167 -19.26 5.16 -14.57
CA LYS A 167 -18.83 3.77 -14.38
C LYS A 167 -17.41 3.72 -13.82
N GLN A 168 -16.48 4.42 -14.47
CA GLN A 168 -15.08 4.42 -14.05
C GLN A 168 -14.91 5.02 -12.65
N ASP A 169 -15.61 6.10 -12.33
CA ASP A 169 -15.58 6.71 -11.01
C ASP A 169 -16.02 5.73 -9.92
N ARG A 170 -17.12 4.98 -10.15
CA ARG A 170 -17.54 3.89 -9.25
C ARG A 170 -16.48 2.79 -9.16
N ASP A 171 -15.99 2.30 -10.30
CA ASP A 171 -14.98 1.23 -10.33
C ASP A 171 -13.72 1.60 -9.53
N TYR A 172 -13.24 2.85 -9.62
CA TYR A 172 -12.08 3.31 -8.84
C TYR A 172 -12.39 3.42 -7.35
N LYS A 173 -13.57 3.93 -6.99
CA LYS A 173 -14.00 4.01 -5.59
C LYS A 173 -14.12 2.62 -4.95
N ASP A 174 -14.68 1.66 -5.68
CA ASP A 174 -14.81 0.29 -5.22
C ASP A 174 -13.44 -0.38 -5.06
N LYS A 175 -12.52 -0.18 -6.02
CA LYS A 175 -11.14 -0.65 -5.90
C LYS A 175 -10.39 -0.03 -4.71
N LEU A 176 -10.55 1.27 -4.48
CA LEU A 176 -9.96 1.96 -3.34
C LEU A 176 -10.52 1.42 -2.02
N ALA A 177 -11.83 1.24 -1.92
CA ALA A 177 -12.47 0.67 -0.73
C ALA A 177 -12.01 -0.78 -0.47
N ALA A 178 -11.91 -1.60 -1.51
CA ALA A 178 -11.41 -2.96 -1.42
C ALA A 178 -9.95 -2.99 -0.95
N LYS A 179 -9.07 -2.18 -1.56
CA LYS A 179 -7.66 -2.11 -1.17
C LYS A 179 -7.48 -1.59 0.26
N GLN A 180 -8.27 -0.61 0.67
CA GLN A 180 -8.25 -0.12 2.05
C GLN A 180 -8.64 -1.24 3.02
N LYS A 181 -9.71 -1.98 2.73
CA LYS A 181 -10.14 -3.12 3.55
C LYS A 181 -9.07 -4.21 3.64
N ASP A 182 -8.38 -4.51 2.54
CA ASP A 182 -7.33 -5.53 2.52
C ASP A 182 -6.10 -5.08 3.30
N LEU A 183 -5.74 -3.80 3.19
CA LEU A 183 -4.67 -3.18 3.96
C LEU A 183 -4.97 -3.20 5.46
N ASP A 184 -6.18 -2.84 5.87
CA ASP A 184 -6.58 -2.87 7.29
C ASP A 184 -6.59 -4.29 7.84
N ARG A 185 -7.04 -5.26 7.03
CA ARG A 185 -6.97 -6.68 7.37
C ARG A 185 -5.53 -7.17 7.52
N ALA A 186 -4.63 -6.80 6.62
CA ALA A 186 -3.23 -7.18 6.68
C ALA A 186 -2.53 -6.58 7.91
N LYS A 187 -2.87 -5.33 8.28
CA LYS A 187 -2.41 -4.68 9.51
C LYS A 187 -2.94 -5.40 10.76
N GLN A 188 -4.22 -5.79 10.77
CA GLN A 188 -4.78 -6.57 11.87
C GLN A 188 -4.06 -7.91 12.02
N GLN A 189 -3.84 -8.63 10.90
CA GLN A 189 -3.11 -9.90 10.90
C GLN A 189 -1.68 -9.75 11.42
N LEU A 190 -0.98 -8.65 11.07
CA LEU A 190 0.34 -8.36 11.60
C LEU A 190 0.31 -8.21 13.13
N SER A 191 -0.66 -7.45 13.66
CA SER A 191 -0.85 -7.30 15.11
C SER A 191 -1.16 -8.63 15.78
N ASP A 192 -2.03 -9.45 15.19
CA ASP A 192 -2.40 -10.75 15.71
C ASP A 192 -1.19 -11.70 15.72
N MET A 193 -0.34 -11.66 14.68
CA MET A 193 0.89 -12.45 14.61
C MET A 193 1.93 -12.02 15.64
N GLN A 194 2.08 -10.71 15.87
CA GLN A 194 2.97 -10.19 16.93
C GLN A 194 2.50 -10.62 18.32
N GLU A 195 1.18 -10.60 18.56
CA GLU A 195 0.60 -11.07 19.82
C GLU A 195 0.73 -12.60 19.99
N GLN A 196 0.60 -13.36 18.91
CA GLN A 196 0.86 -14.81 18.93
C GLN A 196 2.33 -15.11 19.24
N ALA A 197 3.27 -14.38 18.62
CA ALA A 197 4.69 -14.51 18.92
C ALA A 197 4.98 -14.19 20.40
N ARG A 198 4.37 -13.13 20.94
CA ARG A 198 4.46 -12.79 22.37
C ARG A 198 3.95 -13.93 23.26
N LYS A 199 2.80 -14.51 22.92
CA LYS A 199 2.24 -15.68 23.64
C LYS A 199 3.11 -16.93 23.51
N ALA A 200 3.81 -17.08 22.39
CA ALA A 200 4.77 -18.16 22.15
C ALA A 200 6.10 -17.96 22.89
N GLY A 201 6.26 -16.87 23.66
CA GLY A 201 7.48 -16.59 24.42
C GLY A 201 8.57 -15.87 23.62
N VAL A 202 8.26 -15.37 22.42
CA VAL A 202 9.20 -14.62 21.59
C VAL A 202 9.40 -13.20 22.15
N PRO A 203 10.64 -12.76 22.40
CA PRO A 203 10.92 -11.39 22.81
C PRO A 203 10.47 -10.38 21.75
N VAL A 204 9.99 -9.21 22.19
CA VAL A 204 9.52 -8.13 21.30
C VAL A 204 10.61 -7.67 20.33
N ALA A 205 11.88 -7.65 20.75
CA ALA A 205 13.02 -7.29 19.90
C ALA A 205 13.20 -8.20 18.66
N VAL A 206 12.58 -9.39 18.63
CA VAL A 206 12.59 -10.30 17.48
C VAL A 206 11.43 -10.01 16.52
N THR A 207 10.36 -9.38 17.00
CA THR A 207 9.10 -9.14 16.27
C THR A 207 8.93 -7.68 15.80
N GLU A 208 9.76 -6.76 16.31
CA GLU A 208 9.87 -5.36 15.88
C GLU A 208 10.42 -5.16 14.46
#